data_AF-A0A9W4RET6-F1
#
_entry.id   AF-A0A9W4RET6-F1
#
_cell.length_a   1.000
_cell.length_b   1.000
_cell.length_c   1.000
_cell.angle_alpha   90.00
_cell.angle_beta   90.00
_cell.angle_gamma   90.00
#
_symmetry.space_group_name_H-M   'P 1'
#
loop_
_entity.id
_entity.type
_entity.pdbx_description
1 polymer ?
#
loop_
_entity_poly.entity_id
_entity_poly.type
_entity_poly.pdbx_seq_one_letter_code
_entity_poly.pdbx_strand_id
1 'polypeptide(L)' 'MAIKLTPDPDNAPGRVREHCCFCFRPTGYWYAPKDVAVCLSCSEVRDPAEVPTKAQWCASVRDRFPEFRTNDFPTL' A
#
# COMPACT_ATOMS: atom_id res chain seq x y z
N MET A 1 2.03 19.13 4.54
CA MET A 1 0.56 18.99 4.78
C MET A 1 0.28 17.53 5.13
N ALA A 2 -0.74 17.22 5.93
CA ALA A 2 -1.07 15.81 6.22
C ALA A 2 -1.61 15.09 4.96
N ILE A 3 -1.34 13.80 4.82
CA ILE A 3 -1.81 12.99 3.70
C ILE A 3 -3.32 12.71 3.89
N LYS A 4 -4.17 13.17 2.96
CA LYS A 4 -5.61 12.90 3.02
C LYS A 4 -5.90 11.46 2.60
N LEU A 5 -6.40 10.65 3.54
CA LEU A 5 -6.70 9.23 3.32
C LEU A 5 -8.18 9.00 3.02
N THR A 6 -8.44 7.96 2.24
CA THR A 6 -9.76 7.35 2.03
C THR A 6 -9.75 5.95 2.64
N PRO A 7 -10.73 5.61 3.49
CA PRO A 7 -10.90 4.24 3.96
C PRO A 7 -11.37 3.36 2.81
N ASP A 8 -10.89 2.12 2.78
CA ASP A 8 -11.41 1.10 1.89
C ASP A 8 -12.87 0.79 2.26
N PRO A 9 -13.82 0.89 1.32
CA PRO A 9 -15.24 0.65 1.59
C PRO A 9 -15.52 -0.84 1.90
N ASP A 10 -14.60 -1.72 1.51
CA ASP A 10 -14.69 -3.18 1.54
C ASP A 10 -13.77 -3.78 2.62
N ASN A 11 -13.51 -3.03 3.71
CA ASN A 11 -12.63 -3.41 4.84
C ASN A 11 -13.24 -4.52 5.72
N ALA A 12 -13.78 -5.56 5.09
CA ALA A 12 -14.29 -6.76 5.72
C ALA A 12 -13.13 -7.57 6.33
N PRO A 13 -13.35 -8.23 7.48
CA PRO A 13 -12.37 -9.13 8.08
C PRO A 13 -12.03 -10.27 7.10
N GLY A 14 -10.73 -10.51 6.87
CA GLY A 14 -10.23 -11.58 6.00
C GLY A 14 -9.84 -11.14 4.57
N ARG A 15 -10.13 -9.90 4.16
CA ARG A 15 -9.58 -9.34 2.91
C ARG A 15 -8.07 -9.10 3.02
N VAL A 16 -7.36 -9.38 1.93
CA VAL A 16 -5.94 -9.04 1.80
C VAL A 16 -5.81 -7.51 1.82
N ARG A 17 -5.12 -6.99 2.84
CA ARG A 17 -4.81 -5.56 2.95
C ARG A 17 -3.50 -5.26 2.26
N GLU A 18 -3.47 -4.21 1.45
CA GLU A 18 -2.22 -3.69 0.92
C GLU A 18 -1.31 -3.16 2.06
N HIS A 19 -0.01 -3.17 1.80
CA HIS A 19 1.00 -2.70 2.73
C HIS A 19 1.23 -1.20 2.58
N CYS A 20 1.25 -0.46 3.70
CA CYS A 20 1.56 0.97 3.71
C CYS A 20 2.88 1.27 2.96
N CYS A 21 2.87 2.27 2.07
CA CYS A 21 4.02 2.58 1.22
C CYS A 21 5.27 3.08 1.95
N PHE A 22 5.17 3.41 3.24
CA PHE A 22 6.29 3.86 4.06
C PHE A 22 6.79 2.79 5.02
N CYS A 23 5.88 2.19 5.80
CA CYS A 23 6.25 1.26 6.87
C CYS A 23 5.94 -0.21 6.56
N PHE A 24 5.32 -0.49 5.42
CA PHE A 24 4.93 -1.82 4.96
C PHE A 24 4.01 -2.59 5.94
N ARG A 25 3.35 -1.90 6.87
CA ARG A 25 2.31 -2.52 7.70
C ARG A 25 1.00 -2.61 6.90
N PRO A 26 0.24 -3.72 6.99
CA PRO A 26 -1.06 -3.84 6.36
C PRO A 26 -2.00 -2.72 6.81
N THR A 27 -2.69 -2.09 5.87
CA THR A 27 -3.61 -0.97 6.15
C THR A 27 -4.84 -1.01 5.26
N GLY A 28 -5.98 -0.59 5.78
CA GLY A 28 -7.24 -0.44 5.03
C GLY A 28 -7.45 1.00 4.55
N TYR A 29 -6.39 1.80 4.47
CA TYR A 29 -6.45 3.22 4.12
C TYR A 29 -5.54 3.51 2.95
N TRP A 30 -6.02 4.40 2.08
CA TRP A 30 -5.43 4.67 0.78
C TRP A 30 -5.25 6.17 0.56
N TYR A 31 -4.15 6.54 -0.09
CA TYR A 31 -3.98 7.86 -0.66
C TYR A 31 -4.46 7.86 -2.11
N ALA A 32 -5.74 8.21 -2.30
CA ALA A 32 -6.42 8.16 -3.59
C ALA A 32 -5.66 8.84 -4.75
N PRO A 33 -4.97 10.00 -4.59
CA PRO A 33 -4.29 10.65 -5.71
C PRO A 33 -3.16 9.84 -6.36
N LYS A 34 -2.55 8.88 -5.65
CA LYS A 34 -1.48 8.01 -6.19
C LYS A 34 -1.83 6.53 -6.12
N ASP A 35 -3.05 6.19 -5.72
CA ASP A 35 -3.56 4.82 -5.57
C ASP A 35 -2.68 3.90 -4.70
N VAL A 36 -2.12 4.43 -3.61
CA VAL A 36 -1.23 3.65 -2.73
C VAL A 36 -1.75 3.61 -1.30
N ALA A 37 -1.58 2.46 -0.66
CA ALA A 37 -1.91 2.26 0.73
C ALA A 37 -1.01 3.10 1.65
N VAL A 38 -1.60 3.83 2.60
CA VAL A 38 -0.89 4.64 3.61
C VAL A 38 -1.62 4.48 4.94
N CYS A 39 -0.92 4.11 6.01
CA CYS A 39 -1.55 4.00 7.33
C CYS A 39 -1.70 5.37 8.00
N LEU A 40 -2.61 5.47 8.97
CA LEU A 40 -2.89 6.71 9.72
C LEU A 40 -1.60 7.32 10.31
N SER A 41 -0.80 6.51 11.03
CA SER A 41 0.43 7.00 11.66
C SER A 41 1.44 7.59 10.68
N CYS A 42 1.53 7.03 9.46
CA CYS A 42 2.42 7.59 8.43
C CYS A 42 1.83 8.84 7.79
N SER A 43 0.50 8.92 7.65
CA SER A 43 -0.17 10.10 7.09
C SER A 43 -0.04 11.36 7.93
N GLU A 44 0.15 11.19 9.25
CA GLU A 44 0.31 12.30 10.21
C GLU A 44 1.70 12.94 10.18
N VAL A 45 2.74 12.17 9.80
CA VAL A 45 4.14 12.60 9.89
C VAL A 45 4.84 12.77 8.54
N ARG A 46 4.28 12.22 7.45
CA ARG A 46 4.85 12.28 6.09
C ARG A 46 4.15 13.31 5.23
N ASP A 47 4.88 13.85 4.26
CA ASP A 47 4.32 14.77 3.28
C ASP A 47 3.76 14.02 2.06
N PRO A 48 2.63 14.46 1.47
CA PRO A 48 2.08 13.89 0.24
C PRO A 48 3.06 13.89 -0.96
N ALA A 49 4.03 14.80 -0.97
CA ALA A 49 5.09 14.81 -1.98
C ALA A 49 6.01 13.57 -1.87
N GLU A 50 6.23 13.04 -0.67
CA GLU A 50 7.06 11.85 -0.42
C GLU A 50 6.35 10.55 -0.82
N VAL A 51 5.03 10.57 -1.03
CA VAL A 51 4.27 9.37 -1.37
C VAL A 51 4.72 8.85 -2.76
N PRO A 52 5.17 7.60 -2.89
CA PRO A 52 5.59 7.05 -4.17
C PRO A 52 4.41 6.91 -5.13
N THR A 53 4.72 6.78 -6.43
CA THR A 53 3.72 6.31 -7.39
C THR A 53 3.40 4.83 -7.16
N LYS A 54 2.24 4.36 -7.64
CA LYS A 54 1.88 2.92 -7.59
C LYS A 54 3.01 2.04 -8.13
N ALA A 55 3.61 2.41 -9.27
CA ALA A 55 4.69 1.65 -9.90
C ALA A 55 5.95 1.54 -9.01
N GLN A 56 6.35 2.65 -8.38
CA GLN A 56 7.48 2.67 -7.44
C GLN A 56 7.18 1.81 -6.21
N TRP A 57 5.98 1.93 -5.65
CA TRP A 57 5.55 1.12 -4.52
C TRP A 57 5.54 -0.38 -4.86
N CYS A 58 4.95 -0.78 -6.00
CA CYS A 58 4.96 -2.17 -6.46
C CYS A 58 6.39 -2.70 -6.68
N ALA A 59 7.32 -1.87 -7.15
CA ALA A 59 8.73 -2.24 -7.24
C ALA A 59 9.34 -2.48 -5.86
N SER A 60 9.10 -1.59 -4.89
CA SER A 60 9.57 -1.75 -3.51
C SER A 60 8.97 -2.97 -2.80
N VAL A 61 7.68 -3.27 -3.04
CA VAL A 61 7.02 -4.47 -2.50
C VAL A 61 7.66 -5.73 -3.07
N ARG A 62 7.85 -5.81 -4.40
CA ARG A 62 8.53 -6.95 -5.04
C ARG A 62 9.96 -7.15 -4.52
N ASP A 63 10.65 -6.06 -4.22
CA ASP A 63 12.01 -6.13 -3.66
C ASP A 63 12.03 -6.65 -2.23
N ARG A 64 11.13 -6.15 -1.40
CA ARG A 64 11.07 -6.45 0.02
C ARG A 64 10.44 -7.79 0.36
N PHE A 65 9.49 -8.22 -0.47
CA PHE A 65 8.69 -9.43 -0.30
C PHE A 65 8.89 -10.32 -1.54
N PRO A 66 10.02 -11.05 -1.61
CA PRO A 66 10.33 -11.88 -2.76
C PRO A 66 9.32 -13.02 -2.94
N GLU A 67 8.56 -13.40 -1.92
CA GLU A 67 7.51 -14.41 -2.04
C GLU A 67 6.38 -13.99 -3.00
N PHE A 68 6.16 -12.68 -3.18
CA PHE A 68 5.21 -12.16 -4.17
C PHE A 68 5.77 -12.09 -5.59
N ARG A 69 7.05 -12.42 -5.81
CA ARG A 69 7.64 -12.52 -7.16
C ARG A 69 7.22 -13.80 -7.87
N THR A 70 6.83 -14.83 -7.13
CA THR A 70 6.43 -16.12 -7.68
C THR A 70 5.01 -16.03 -8.21
N ASN A 71 4.92 -15.76 -9.50
CA ASN A 71 3.84 -16.21 -10.35
C ASN A 71 3.90 -17.75 -10.43
N ASP A 72 3.68 -18.45 -9.31
CA ASP A 72 3.25 -19.86 -9.34
C ASP A 72 1.76 -19.84 -9.65
N PHE A 73 1.44 -19.37 -10.86
CA PHE A 73 0.22 -19.79 -11.51
C PHE A 73 0.54 -21.19 -12.02
N PRO A 74 -0.04 -22.27 -11.47
CA PRO A 74 -0.04 -23.52 -12.18
C PRO A 74 -0.74 -23.26 -13.51
N THR A 75 0.01 -23.37 -14.60
CA THR A 75 -0.52 -23.47 -15.95
C THR A 75 -1.46 -24.67 -15.95
N LEU A 76 -2.77 -24.42 -15.86
CA LEU A 76 -3.80 -25.40 -16.15
C LEU A 76 -3.91 -25.60 -17.66
#